data_AF-A0A831LFZ7-F1
#
_entry.id   AF-A0A831LFZ7-F1
#
_cell.length_a   1.000
_cell.length_b   1.000
_cell.length_c   1.000
_cell.angle_alpha   90.00
_cell.angle_beta   90.00
_cell.angle_gamma   90.00
#
_symmetry.space_group_name_H-M   'P 1'
#
loop_
_entity.id
_entity.type
_entity.pdbx_description
1 polymer ?
#
loop_
_entity_poly.entity_id
_entity_poly.type
_entity_poly.pdbx_seq_one_letter_code
_entity_poly.pdbx_strand_id
1 'polypeptide(L)'
;EKPVPDTLRSEIYRLRGRMESEIAKESADHFNIKTGRGGMVDVEFLAQYLQILHGGQHPELRCANTLDLLDALEQKGILSFADHAELSTGYAFLRRLENKLRLVHDQSISELSGDRTYLEKLARRLGYPERPMRPDQAFLADYRNTTEKIRAIFERFLGPEADTKSSDS
;
A
#
# COMPACT_ATOMS: atom_id res chain seq x y z
N GLU A 1 19.20 -12.19 -21.05
CA GLU A 1 18.57 -11.17 -20.18
C GLU A 1 19.62 -10.17 -19.74
N LYS A 2 19.23 -8.90 -19.54
CA LYS A 2 20.09 -7.95 -18.82
C LYS A 2 19.95 -8.22 -17.32
N PRO A 3 21.06 -8.23 -16.55
CA PRO A 3 20.98 -8.41 -15.11
C PRO A 3 20.19 -7.25 -14.47
N VAL A 4 19.47 -7.55 -13.39
CA VAL A 4 18.77 -6.53 -12.61
C VAL A 4 19.82 -5.59 -12.01
N PRO A 5 19.67 -4.25 -12.14
CA PRO A 5 20.63 -3.32 -11.56
C PRO A 5 20.64 -3.39 -10.03
N ASP A 6 21.83 -3.36 -9.42
CA ASP A 6 22.00 -3.33 -7.96
C ASP A 6 21.33 -2.10 -7.31
N THR A 7 21.11 -1.04 -8.08
CA THR A 7 20.46 0.21 -7.65
C THR A 7 18.94 0.16 -7.69
N LEU A 8 18.31 -0.88 -8.22
CA LEU A 8 16.87 -0.92 -8.45
C LEU A 8 16.06 -0.65 -7.18
N ARG A 9 16.45 -1.30 -6.05
CA ARG A 9 15.78 -1.14 -4.76
C ARG A 9 15.76 0.32 -4.31
N SER A 10 16.93 0.97 -4.31
CA SER A 10 17.07 2.36 -3.84
C SER A 10 16.42 3.36 -4.80
N GLU A 11 16.43 3.08 -6.11
CA GLU A 11 15.73 3.90 -7.11
C GLU A 11 14.21 3.85 -6.92
N ILE A 12 13.65 2.66 -6.72
CA ILE A 12 12.23 2.45 -6.40
C ILE A 12 11.86 3.20 -5.11
N TYR A 13 12.62 3.00 -4.04
CA TYR A 13 12.35 3.64 -2.76
C TYR A 13 12.37 5.16 -2.87
N ARG A 14 13.36 5.72 -3.57
CA ARG A 14 13.47 7.17 -3.82
C ARG A 14 12.32 7.70 -4.68
N LEU A 15 11.96 7.00 -5.76
CA LEU A 15 10.83 7.38 -6.60
C LEU A 15 9.55 7.40 -5.77
N ARG A 16 9.35 6.39 -4.93
CA ARG A 16 8.20 6.30 -4.05
C ARG A 16 8.15 7.44 -3.04
N GLY A 17 9.28 7.77 -2.40
CA GLY A 17 9.38 8.90 -1.48
C GLY A 17 9.01 10.24 -2.13
N ARG A 18 9.41 10.46 -3.40
CA ARG A 18 9.00 11.65 -4.17
C ARG A 18 7.51 11.69 -4.45
N MET A 19 6.88 10.57 -4.79
CA MET A 19 5.42 10.54 -4.98
C MET A 19 4.68 10.87 -3.69
N GLU A 20 5.20 10.48 -2.53
CA GLU A 20 4.62 10.82 -1.23
C GLU A 20 4.70 12.33 -0.98
N SER A 21 5.87 12.95 -1.17
CA SER A 21 6.08 14.37 -0.89
C SER A 21 5.49 15.31 -1.95
N GLU A 22 5.51 14.93 -3.23
CA GLU A 22 5.12 15.79 -4.34
C GLU A 22 3.65 15.60 -4.76
N ILE A 23 3.08 14.40 -4.62
CA ILE A 23 1.72 14.07 -5.08
C ILE A 23 0.75 13.91 -3.91
N ALA A 24 1.10 13.07 -2.92
CA ALA A 24 0.17 12.74 -1.84
C ALA A 24 -0.14 13.94 -0.94
N LYS A 25 0.90 14.70 -0.58
CA LYS A 25 0.81 15.92 0.25
C LYS A 25 -0.06 15.73 1.50
N GLU A 26 0.11 14.59 2.17
CA GLU A 26 -0.69 14.24 3.35
C GLU A 26 -0.44 15.23 4.50
N SER A 27 -1.46 15.40 5.33
CA SER A 27 -1.41 16.16 6.59
C SER A 27 -2.23 15.43 7.65
N ALA A 28 -2.28 15.97 8.88
CA ALA A 28 -2.92 15.29 10.01
C ALA A 28 -4.36 14.80 9.73
N ASP A 29 -5.13 15.56 8.92
CA ASP A 29 -6.53 15.27 8.59
C ASP A 29 -6.77 15.07 7.08
N HIS A 30 -5.69 14.85 6.31
CA HIS A 30 -5.77 14.66 4.86
C HIS A 30 -4.87 13.50 4.44
N PHE A 31 -5.49 12.45 3.89
CA PHE A 31 -4.79 11.24 3.45
C PHE A 31 -4.97 11.01 1.95
N ASN A 32 -4.01 10.34 1.32
CA ASN A 32 -4.10 9.91 -0.07
C ASN A 32 -4.05 8.38 -0.16
N ILE A 33 -5.17 7.77 -0.55
CA ILE A 33 -5.35 6.31 -0.57
C ILE A 33 -4.41 5.61 -1.56
N LYS A 34 -3.96 6.34 -2.59
CA LYS A 34 -3.06 5.80 -3.62
C LYS A 34 -1.60 6.05 -3.29
N THR A 35 -1.23 7.32 -3.24
CA THR A 35 0.17 7.77 -3.16
C THR A 35 0.59 8.15 -1.75
N GLY A 36 -0.31 8.12 -0.77
CA GLY A 36 -0.01 8.35 0.63
C GLY A 36 0.71 7.17 1.27
N ARG A 37 1.21 7.39 2.49
CA ARG A 37 2.00 6.39 3.21
C ARG A 37 1.16 5.14 3.48
N GLY A 38 1.63 3.97 3.05
CA GLY A 38 0.89 2.71 3.14
C GLY A 38 -0.25 2.57 2.13
N GLY A 39 -0.34 3.49 1.15
CA GLY A 39 -1.35 3.49 0.11
C GLY A 39 -1.15 2.40 -0.94
N MET A 40 -2.05 2.36 -1.93
CA MET A 40 -2.05 1.35 -2.99
C MET A 40 -0.73 1.24 -3.74
N VAL A 41 -0.06 2.38 -3.95
CA VAL A 41 1.20 2.45 -4.70
C VAL A 41 2.34 1.73 -3.96
N ASP A 42 2.31 1.65 -2.62
CA ASP A 42 3.30 0.87 -1.87
C ASP A 42 3.21 -0.62 -2.22
N VAL A 43 1.98 -1.16 -2.27
CA VAL A 43 1.73 -2.57 -2.63
C VAL A 43 2.17 -2.84 -4.06
N GLU A 44 1.83 -1.94 -4.99
CA GLU A 44 2.15 -2.08 -6.41
C GLU A 44 3.65 -2.05 -6.65
N PHE A 45 4.38 -1.11 -6.04
CA PHE A 45 5.83 -1.02 -6.16
C PHE A 45 6.53 -2.22 -5.54
N LEU A 46 6.08 -2.70 -4.38
CA LEU A 46 6.63 -3.89 -3.75
C LEU A 46 6.42 -5.13 -4.63
N ALA A 47 5.20 -5.35 -5.11
CA ALA A 47 4.90 -6.50 -5.96
C ALA A 47 5.71 -6.46 -7.27
N GLN A 48 5.81 -5.29 -7.91
CA GLN A 48 6.60 -5.11 -9.13
C GLN A 48 8.10 -5.27 -8.90
N TYR A 49 8.63 -4.80 -7.77
CA TYR A 49 10.03 -5.03 -7.39
C TYR A 49 10.33 -6.52 -7.32
N LEU A 50 9.50 -7.29 -6.60
CA LEU A 50 9.64 -8.74 -6.49
C LEU A 50 9.45 -9.45 -7.84
N GLN A 51 8.52 -8.96 -8.67
CA GLN A 51 8.33 -9.45 -10.05
C GLN A 51 9.58 -9.26 -10.91
N ILE A 52 10.28 -8.12 -10.80
CA ILE A 52 11.51 -7.88 -11.56
C ILE A 52 12.64 -8.81 -11.08
N LEU A 53 12.77 -9.02 -9.77
CA LEU A 53 13.81 -9.89 -9.21
C LEU A 53 13.61 -11.37 -9.57
N HIS A 54 12.36 -11.84 -9.54
CA HIS A 54 12.06 -13.26 -9.58
C HIS A 54 11.39 -13.71 -10.89
N GLY A 55 10.86 -12.79 -11.69
CA GLY A 55 10.10 -13.09 -12.91
C GLY A 55 10.94 -13.73 -14.02
N GLY A 56 12.26 -13.59 -14.00
CA GLY A 56 13.15 -14.33 -14.89
C GLY A 56 13.07 -15.85 -14.66
N GLN A 57 13.08 -16.26 -13.39
CA GLN A 57 13.05 -17.66 -12.95
C GLN A 57 11.63 -18.23 -12.86
N HIS A 58 10.64 -17.37 -12.62
CA HIS A 58 9.25 -17.75 -12.42
C HIS A 58 8.34 -17.01 -13.44
N PRO A 59 8.11 -17.59 -14.64
CA PRO A 59 7.27 -16.98 -15.67
C PRO A 59 5.83 -16.64 -15.21
N GLU A 60 5.29 -17.40 -14.25
CA GLU A 60 3.99 -17.17 -13.61
C GLU A 60 3.91 -15.81 -12.89
N LEU A 61 5.05 -15.24 -12.47
CA LEU A 61 5.07 -13.91 -11.89
C LEU A 61 4.87 -12.82 -12.94
N ARG A 62 4.89 -13.09 -14.24
CA ARG A 62 4.78 -12.07 -15.30
C ARG A 62 3.33 -11.66 -15.61
N CYS A 63 2.48 -11.63 -14.59
CA CYS A 63 1.10 -11.18 -14.68
C CYS A 63 0.98 -9.67 -14.38
N ALA A 64 -0.03 -9.01 -14.95
CA ALA A 64 -0.23 -7.57 -14.79
C ALA A 64 -1.10 -7.21 -13.57
N ASN A 65 -1.93 -8.13 -13.08
CA ASN A 65 -2.81 -7.89 -11.95
C ASN A 65 -2.04 -8.01 -10.63
N THR A 66 -2.12 -6.99 -9.78
CA THR A 66 -1.42 -6.93 -8.50
C THR A 66 -1.83 -8.06 -7.55
N LEU A 67 -3.12 -8.41 -7.46
CA LEU A 67 -3.57 -9.47 -6.56
C LEU A 67 -3.11 -10.85 -7.06
N ASP A 68 -3.24 -11.12 -8.36
CA ASP A 68 -2.76 -12.36 -8.96
C ASP A 68 -1.24 -12.50 -8.78
N LEU A 69 -0.50 -11.39 -8.84
CA LEU A 69 0.94 -11.34 -8.58
C LEU A 69 1.26 -11.64 -7.11
N LEU A 70 0.52 -11.06 -6.15
CA LEU A 70 0.70 -11.36 -4.73
C LEU A 70 0.45 -12.85 -4.44
N ASP A 71 -0.59 -13.44 -5.02
CA ASP A 71 -0.89 -14.87 -4.90
C ASP A 71 0.26 -15.72 -5.46
N ALA A 72 0.77 -15.38 -6.64
CA ALA A 72 1.88 -16.11 -7.25
C ALA A 72 3.18 -15.97 -6.42
N LEU A 73 3.45 -14.79 -5.85
CA LEU A 73 4.61 -14.56 -4.98
C LEU A 73 4.55 -15.40 -3.71
N GLU A 74 3.38 -15.56 -3.10
CA GLU A 74 3.17 -16.44 -1.93
C GLU A 74 3.36 -17.92 -2.30
N GLN A 75 2.76 -18.36 -3.42
CA GLN A 75 2.89 -19.75 -3.89
C GLN A 75 4.33 -20.15 -4.22
N LYS A 76 5.20 -19.19 -4.55
CA LYS A 76 6.63 -19.40 -4.76
C LYS A 76 7.47 -19.28 -3.48
N GLY A 77 6.86 -18.93 -2.35
CA GLY A 77 7.55 -18.68 -1.09
C GLY A 77 8.39 -17.40 -1.07
N ILE A 78 8.17 -16.49 -2.02
CA ILE A 78 8.87 -15.19 -2.09
C ILE A 78 8.26 -14.22 -1.08
N LEU A 79 6.93 -14.26 -0.94
CA LEU A 79 6.21 -13.63 0.17
C LEU A 79 5.82 -14.69 1.20
N SER A 80 5.88 -14.32 2.48
CA SER A 80 5.29 -15.14 3.54
C SER A 80 3.76 -15.10 3.45
N PHE A 81 3.09 -16.14 3.93
CA PHE A 81 1.63 -16.17 4.03
C PHE A 81 1.07 -14.96 4.80
N ALA A 82 1.76 -14.54 5.88
CA ALA A 82 1.34 -13.39 6.67
C ALA A 82 1.44 -12.08 5.87
N ASP A 83 2.54 -11.86 5.15
CA ASP A 83 2.72 -10.64 4.35
C ASP A 83 1.74 -10.60 3.17
N HIS A 84 1.54 -11.75 2.51
CA HIS A 84 0.54 -11.90 1.46
C HIS A 84 -0.86 -11.53 1.97
N ALA A 85 -1.26 -12.05 3.12
CA ALA A 85 -2.57 -11.78 3.68
C ALA A 85 -2.76 -10.28 3.98
N GLU A 86 -1.78 -9.64 4.62
CA GLU A 86 -1.85 -8.20 4.94
C GLU A 86 -1.85 -7.32 3.68
N LEU A 87 -0.98 -7.61 2.71
CA LEU A 87 -0.93 -6.86 1.44
C LEU A 87 -2.20 -7.04 0.61
N SER A 88 -2.70 -8.26 0.46
CA SER A 88 -3.87 -8.57 -0.38
C SER A 88 -5.15 -8.00 0.23
N THR A 89 -5.37 -8.20 1.53
CA THR A 89 -6.53 -7.65 2.23
C THR A 89 -6.50 -6.12 2.27
N GLY A 90 -5.33 -5.54 2.57
CA GLY A 90 -5.14 -4.10 2.60
C GLY A 90 -5.33 -3.45 1.23
N TYR A 91 -4.76 -4.02 0.17
CA TYR A 91 -4.96 -3.54 -1.20
C TYR A 91 -6.43 -3.62 -1.63
N ALA A 92 -7.10 -4.73 -1.34
CA ALA A 92 -8.53 -4.89 -1.63
C ALA A 92 -9.38 -3.89 -0.86
N PHE A 93 -9.05 -3.60 0.40
CA PHE A 93 -9.70 -2.56 1.19
C PHE A 93 -9.52 -1.17 0.58
N LEU A 94 -8.29 -0.77 0.25
CA LEU A 94 -8.01 0.53 -0.36
C LEU A 94 -8.69 0.70 -1.73
N ARG A 95 -8.71 -0.37 -2.55
CA ARG A 95 -9.45 -0.40 -3.83
C ARG A 95 -10.95 -0.22 -3.65
N ARG A 96 -11.55 -0.87 -2.64
CA ARG A 96 -12.98 -0.70 -2.32
C ARG A 96 -13.27 0.73 -1.88
N LEU A 97 -12.41 1.30 -1.04
CA LEU A 97 -12.51 2.68 -0.58
C LEU A 97 -12.43 3.67 -1.74
N GLU A 98 -11.41 3.55 -2.61
CA GLU A 98 -11.24 4.37 -3.82
C GLU A 98 -12.51 4.32 -4.70
N ASN A 99 -13.02 3.11 -4.96
CA ASN A 99 -14.23 2.92 -5.76
C ASN A 99 -15.44 3.60 -5.12
N LYS A 100 -15.58 3.56 -3.79
CA LYS A 100 -16.68 4.25 -3.10
C LYS A 100 -16.54 5.77 -3.15
N LEU A 101 -15.35 6.31 -2.95
CA LEU A 101 -15.11 7.74 -3.10
C LEU A 101 -15.46 8.23 -4.50
N ARG A 102 -15.08 7.47 -5.53
CA ARG A 102 -15.43 7.79 -6.92
C ARG A 102 -16.95 7.84 -7.14
N LEU A 103 -17.70 6.90 -6.56
CA LEU A 103 -19.17 6.88 -6.64
C LEU A 103 -19.83 8.02 -5.84
N VAL A 104 -19.21 8.51 -4.78
CA VAL A 104 -19.77 9.60 -3.96
C VAL A 104 -19.59 10.96 -4.64
N HIS A 105 -18.45 11.17 -5.31
CA HIS A 105 -18.04 12.48 -5.82
C HIS A 105 -18.13 12.61 -7.35
N ASP A 106 -18.47 11.52 -8.04
CA ASP A 106 -18.54 11.43 -9.51
C ASP A 106 -17.22 11.85 -10.20
N GLN A 107 -16.10 11.73 -9.48
CA GLN A 107 -14.76 12.11 -9.91
C GLN A 107 -13.72 11.16 -9.31
N SER A 108 -12.55 11.05 -9.93
CA SER A 108 -11.44 10.24 -9.40
C SER A 108 -10.80 10.93 -8.19
N ILE A 109 -11.44 10.82 -7.02
CA ILE A 109 -10.92 11.31 -5.76
C ILE A 109 -10.11 10.20 -5.09
N SER A 110 -8.82 10.47 -4.85
CA SER A 110 -7.93 9.61 -4.07
C SER A 110 -7.65 10.18 -2.68
N GLU A 111 -8.20 11.36 -2.40
CA GLU A 111 -8.06 12.08 -1.15
C GLU A 111 -9.17 11.66 -0.17
N LEU A 112 -8.75 11.24 1.02
CA LEU A 112 -9.63 11.05 2.16
C LEU A 112 -9.48 12.27 3.07
N SER A 113 -10.32 13.27 2.80
CA SER A 113 -10.46 14.47 3.61
C SER A 113 -11.94 14.85 3.70
N GLY A 114 -12.33 15.50 4.80
CA GLY A 114 -13.69 15.98 4.98
C GLY A 114 -14.04 16.17 6.45
N ASP A 115 -15.18 16.83 6.68
CA ASP A 115 -15.69 17.01 8.03
C ASP A 115 -16.14 15.68 8.63
N ARG A 116 -16.36 15.70 9.95
CA ARG A 116 -16.85 14.54 10.69
C ARG A 116 -18.12 13.94 10.07
N THR A 117 -19.06 14.79 9.66
CA THR A 117 -20.35 14.36 9.10
C THR A 117 -20.16 13.57 7.80
N TYR A 118 -19.25 14.03 6.94
CA TYR A 118 -18.87 13.36 5.71
C TYR A 118 -18.23 12.00 6.01
N LEU A 119 -17.25 11.95 6.92
CA LEU A 119 -16.57 10.70 7.28
C LEU A 119 -17.51 9.67 7.91
N GLU A 120 -18.46 10.11 8.75
CA GLU A 120 -19.49 9.22 9.32
C GLU A 120 -20.39 8.63 8.22
N LYS A 121 -20.82 9.44 7.25
CA LYS A 121 -21.63 8.96 6.11
C LYS A 121 -20.85 8.00 5.22
N LEU A 122 -19.58 8.30 4.95
CA LEU A 122 -18.71 7.43 4.17
C LEU A 122 -18.50 6.08 4.87
N ALA A 123 -18.19 6.10 6.17
CA ALA A 123 -18.03 4.89 6.96
C ALA A 123 -19.29 4.01 6.95
N ARG A 124 -20.48 4.61 7.11
CA ARG A 124 -21.76 3.88 7.00
C ARG A 124 -21.94 3.23 5.62
N ARG A 125 -21.57 3.93 4.54
CA ARG A 125 -21.62 3.38 3.16
C ARG A 125 -20.60 2.25 2.93
N LEU A 126 -19.53 2.22 3.72
CA LEU A 126 -18.53 1.15 3.73
C LEU A 126 -18.95 -0.03 4.64
N GLY A 127 -20.10 0.06 5.33
CA GLY A 127 -20.64 -1.01 6.16
C GLY A 127 -20.22 -0.96 7.63
N TYR A 128 -19.61 0.13 8.09
CA TYR A 128 -19.23 0.28 9.50
C TYR A 128 -20.47 0.45 10.40
N PRO A 129 -20.60 -0.36 11.48
CA PRO A 129 -21.76 -0.31 12.37
C PRO A 129 -21.73 0.92 13.29
N GLU A 130 -22.89 1.30 13.85
CA GLU A 130 -23.01 2.44 14.78
C GLU A 130 -22.44 2.17 16.18
N ARG A 131 -22.26 0.90 16.54
CA ARG A 131 -21.79 0.44 17.86
C ARG A 131 -20.83 -0.74 17.66
N PRO A 132 -19.86 -0.97 18.57
CA PRO A 132 -19.63 -0.27 19.84
C PRO A 132 -18.93 1.09 19.72
N MET A 133 -18.32 1.37 18.57
CA MET A 133 -17.60 2.61 18.28
C MET A 133 -18.31 3.37 17.15
N ARG A 134 -18.13 4.69 17.11
CA ARG A 134 -18.69 5.52 16.03
C ARG A 134 -18.13 5.07 14.67
N PRO A 135 -18.96 5.05 13.59
CA PRO A 135 -18.54 4.54 12.29
C PRO A 135 -17.28 5.20 11.72
N ASP A 136 -17.18 6.54 11.79
CA ASP A 136 -16.02 7.30 11.30
C ASP A 136 -14.74 6.93 12.05
N GLN A 137 -14.81 6.78 13.37
CA GLN A 137 -13.66 6.40 14.19
C GLN A 137 -13.21 4.98 13.89
N ALA A 138 -14.15 4.04 13.78
CA ALA A 138 -13.86 2.66 13.40
C ALA A 138 -13.20 2.57 12.03
N PHE A 139 -13.76 3.29 11.05
CA PHE A 139 -13.22 3.35 9.69
C PHE A 139 -11.81 3.96 9.66
N LEU A 140 -11.57 5.10 10.32
CA LEU A 140 -10.26 5.72 10.36
C LEU A 140 -9.22 4.86 11.09
N ALA A 141 -9.63 4.14 12.14
CA ALA A 141 -8.75 3.21 12.85
C ALA A 141 -8.33 2.04 11.93
N ASP A 142 -9.29 1.43 11.22
CA ASP A 142 -9.00 0.37 10.25
C ASP A 142 -8.13 0.87 9.11
N TYR A 143 -8.41 2.07 8.58
CA TYR A 143 -7.61 2.69 7.53
C TYR A 143 -6.15 2.84 7.98
N ARG A 144 -5.91 3.45 9.14
CA ARG A 144 -4.55 3.66 9.68
C ARG A 144 -3.84 2.34 9.96
N ASN A 145 -4.51 1.39 10.61
CA ASN A 145 -3.92 0.08 10.88
C ASN A 145 -3.55 -0.64 9.58
N THR A 146 -4.41 -0.56 8.55
CA THR A 146 -4.14 -1.15 7.25
C THR A 146 -2.92 -0.52 6.58
N THR A 147 -2.88 0.81 6.50
CA THR A 147 -1.78 1.52 5.84
C THR A 147 -0.45 1.39 6.61
N GLU A 148 -0.48 1.38 7.94
CA GLU A 148 0.70 1.13 8.77
C GLU A 148 1.30 -0.26 8.52
N LYS A 149 0.47 -1.30 8.41
CA LYS A 149 0.94 -2.65 8.12
C LYS A 149 1.51 -2.78 6.71
N ILE A 150 0.81 -2.25 5.70
CA ILE A 150 1.32 -2.21 4.32
C ILE A 150 2.68 -1.52 4.30
N ARG A 151 2.78 -0.36 4.95
CA ARG A 151 4.02 0.40 4.99
C ARG A 151 5.13 -0.35 5.73
N ALA A 152 4.84 -1.01 6.84
CA ALA A 152 5.85 -1.80 7.56
C ALA A 152 6.44 -2.91 6.67
N ILE A 153 5.60 -3.58 5.87
CA ILE A 153 6.05 -4.58 4.91
C ILE A 153 6.88 -3.92 3.80
N PHE A 154 6.39 -2.82 3.22
CA PHE A 154 7.12 -2.06 2.20
C PHE A 154 8.53 -1.66 2.66
N GLU A 155 8.64 -1.06 3.85
CA GLU A 155 9.94 -0.64 4.41
C GLU A 155 10.88 -1.83 4.66
N ARG A 156 10.33 -2.99 5.06
CA ARG A 156 11.16 -4.19 5.28
C ARG A 156 11.80 -4.72 3.99
N PHE A 157 11.13 -4.56 2.84
CA PHE A 157 11.63 -5.03 1.55
C PHE A 157 12.42 -3.97 0.76
N LEU A 158 11.95 -2.73 0.78
CA LEU A 158 12.44 -1.63 -0.07
C LEU A 158 13.14 -0.52 0.71
N GLY A 159 13.01 -0.49 2.04
CA GLY A 159 13.64 0.52 2.88
C GLY A 159 15.17 0.49 2.80
N PRO A 160 15.83 1.57 3.24
CA PRO A 160 17.28 1.61 3.31
C PRO A 160 17.78 0.50 4.24
N GLU A 161 18.87 -0.17 3.85
CA GLU A 161 19.59 -1.03 4.79
C GLU A 161 20.02 -0.18 5.98
N ALA A 162 19.73 -0.62 7.20
CA ALA A 162 20.29 0.00 8.38
C ALA A 162 21.82 -0.07 8.24
N ASP A 163 22.48 1.08 8.17
CA ASP A 163 23.94 1.18 8.08
C ASP A 163 24.58 0.37 9.21
N THR A 164 24.92 -0.88 8.91
CA THR A 164 25.58 -1.77 9.87
C THR A 164 27.08 -1.58 9.69
N LYS A 165 27.60 -0.38 9.96
CA LYS A 165 29.04 -0.09 10.02
C LYS A 165 29.33 1.16 10.86
N SER A 166 29.66 0.94 12.13
CA SER A 166 30.65 1.69 12.93
C SER A 166 30.88 0.99 14.27
N SER A 167 31.53 -0.17 14.23
CA SER A 167 32.30 -0.71 15.35
C SER A 167 33.40 -1.61 14.80
N ASP A 168 34.37 -0.99 14.13
CA ASP A 168 35.71 -1.56 14.06
C ASP A 168 36.70 -0.43 13.72
N SER A 169 37.23 0.21 14.78
CA SER A 169 38.55 0.87 14.89
C SER A 169 38.66 1.51 16.28
#